data_AF-A0A164E3C8-F1
#
_entry.id   AF-A0A164E3C8-F1
#
_cell.length_a   1.000
_cell.length_b   1.000
_cell.length_c   1.000
_cell.angle_alpha   90.00
_cell.angle_beta   90.00
_cell.angle_gamma   90.00
#
_symmetry.space_group_name_H-M   'P 1'
#
loop_
_entity.id
_entity.type
_entity.pdbx_description
1 polymer ?
#
loop_
_entity_poly.entity_id
_entity_poly.type
_entity_poly.pdbx_seq_one_letter_code
_entity_poly.pdbx_strand_id
1 'polypeptide(L)'
;MFLEPYSRYTSDREADEGHPANLLSQLTVTNIDTLKRVRGHLPADTAHKLQLRTYHAPLRFHITIIDESVAIVQFYLPASRGTESPALVLRPTTTPPDLFSEFATVFHDAWATAKEV
;
A
#
# COMPACT_ATOMS: atom_id res chain seq x y z
N MET A 1 0.78 -3.90 2.38
CA MET A 1 2.13 -3.90 1.80
C MET A 1 2.79 -2.56 2.07
N PHE A 2 4.11 -2.51 2.05
CA PHE A 2 4.90 -1.29 2.26
C PHE A 2 5.82 -1.03 1.07
N LEU A 3 6.14 0.23 0.79
CA LEU A 3 7.21 0.53 -0.16
C LEU A 3 8.54 0.05 0.46
N GLU A 4 9.42 -0.55 -0.33
CA GLU A 4 10.73 -1.01 0.13
C GLU A 4 11.53 0.14 0.78
N PRO A 5 11.81 0.10 2.11
CA PRO A 5 12.34 1.26 2.85
C PRO A 5 13.63 1.84 2.29
N TYR A 6 14.56 0.99 1.87
CA TYR A 6 15.88 1.41 1.38
C TYR A 6 15.99 1.27 -0.15
N SER A 7 14.94 1.69 -0.84
CA SER A 7 14.87 1.72 -2.31
C SER A 7 14.99 3.13 -2.86
N ARG A 8 15.36 3.24 -4.14
CA ARG A 8 15.34 4.51 -4.87
C ARG A 8 13.96 5.18 -4.82
N TYR A 9 12.88 4.41 -4.83
CA TYR A 9 11.53 4.94 -4.86
C TYR A 9 11.14 5.61 -3.54
N THR A 10 11.67 5.12 -2.41
CA THR A 10 11.51 5.78 -1.12
C THR A 10 12.33 7.06 -1.05
N SER A 11 13.59 7.04 -1.51
CA SER A 11 14.42 8.25 -1.51
C SER A 11 13.89 9.33 -2.45
N ASP A 12 13.43 8.95 -3.64
CA ASP A 12 12.81 9.87 -4.61
C ASP A 12 11.57 10.51 -3.97
N ARG A 13 10.76 9.69 -3.30
CA ARG A 13 9.58 10.14 -2.57
C ARG A 13 9.90 11.12 -1.44
N GLU A 14 10.95 10.86 -0.67
CA GLU A 14 11.41 11.77 0.38
C GLU A 14 11.81 13.13 -0.21
N ALA A 15 12.55 13.12 -1.31
CA ALA A 15 12.97 14.34 -2.00
C ALA A 15 11.78 15.13 -2.57
N ASP A 16 10.86 14.45 -3.27
CA ASP A 16 9.66 15.05 -3.88
C ASP A 16 8.76 15.73 -2.84
N GLU A 17 8.70 15.18 -1.63
CA GLU A 17 7.83 15.63 -0.54
C GLU A 17 8.54 16.58 0.45
N GLY A 18 9.82 16.88 0.22
CA GLY A 18 10.61 17.75 1.09
C GLY A 18 10.92 17.15 2.46
N HIS A 19 10.95 15.82 2.56
CA HIS A 19 11.31 15.11 3.79
C HIS A 19 12.84 14.99 3.95
N PRO A 20 13.36 15.01 5.19
CA PRO A 20 14.74 14.61 5.47
C PRO A 20 15.02 13.20 4.96
N ALA A 21 16.25 12.98 4.47
CA ALA A 21 16.69 11.68 4.00
C ALA A 21 16.51 10.59 5.07
N ASN A 22 16.02 9.43 4.65
CA ASN A 22 15.70 8.25 5.45
C ASN A 22 14.53 8.39 6.44
N LEU A 23 13.84 9.54 6.51
CA LEU A 23 12.70 9.70 7.40
C LEU A 23 11.58 8.70 7.05
N LEU A 24 11.16 8.63 5.79
CA LEU A 24 10.12 7.71 5.35
C LEU A 24 10.60 6.26 5.42
N SER A 25 11.89 6.00 5.14
CA SER A 25 12.47 4.66 5.32
C SER A 25 12.33 4.19 6.76
N GLN A 26 12.73 5.01 7.73
CA GLN A 26 12.69 4.69 9.16
C GLN A 26 11.25 4.50 9.67
N LEU A 27 10.32 5.37 9.26
CA LEU A 27 8.91 5.23 9.60
C LEU A 27 8.33 3.94 9.01
N THR A 28 8.71 3.58 7.79
CA THR A 28 8.24 2.35 7.16
C THR A 28 8.75 1.11 7.89
N VAL A 29 10.03 1.08 8.27
CA VAL A 29 10.59 -0.01 9.10
C VAL A 29 9.85 -0.12 10.44
N THR A 30 9.64 1.01 11.12
CA THR A 30 8.93 1.06 12.40
C THR A 30 7.50 0.51 12.28
N ASN A 31 6.79 0.85 11.20
CA ASN A 31 5.45 0.34 10.94
C ASN A 31 5.44 -1.17 10.67
N ILE A 32 6.40 -1.68 9.90
CA ILE A 32 6.57 -3.12 9.65
C ILE A 32 6.82 -3.87 10.97
N ASP A 33 7.75 -3.39 11.79
CA ASP A 33 8.09 -4.03 13.07
C ASP A 33 6.91 -4.00 14.06
N THR A 34 6.14 -2.91 14.06
CA THR A 34 4.91 -2.80 14.84
C THR A 34 3.89 -3.87 14.42
N LEU A 35 3.68 -4.07 13.11
CA LEU A 35 2.75 -5.11 12.63
C LEU A 35 3.28 -6.53 12.84
N LYS A 36 4.60 -6.76 12.77
CA LYS A 36 5.21 -8.04 13.16
C LYS A 36 4.94 -8.35 14.63
N ARG A 37 5.04 -7.35 15.50
CA ARG A 37 4.66 -7.49 16.91
C ARG A 37 3.18 -7.83 17.04
N VAL A 38 2.28 -7.13 16.35
CA VAL A 38 0.84 -7.46 16.35
C VAL A 38 0.60 -8.91 15.92
N ARG A 39 1.24 -9.36 14.83
CA ARG A 39 1.17 -10.75 14.36
C ARG A 39 1.55 -11.76 15.44
N GLY A 40 2.56 -11.45 16.25
CA GLY A 40 3.00 -12.30 17.38
C GLY A 40 2.01 -12.36 18.56
N HIS A 41 1.02 -11.47 18.63
CA HIS A 41 -0.04 -11.49 19.64
C HIS A 41 -1.34 -12.13 19.12
N LEU A 42 -1.41 -12.50 17.83
CA LEU A 42 -2.56 -13.17 17.27
C LEU A 42 -2.57 -14.66 17.67
N PRO A 43 -3.76 -15.28 17.83
CA PRO A 43 -3.88 -16.73 17.96
C PRO A 43 -3.16 -17.48 16.83
N ALA A 44 -2.57 -18.64 17.14
CA ALA A 44 -1.73 -19.39 16.18
C ALA A 44 -2.48 -19.78 14.89
N ASP A 45 -3.78 -20.04 14.98
CA ASP A 45 -4.68 -20.36 13.87
C ASP A 45 -5.06 -19.15 13.00
N THR A 46 -4.69 -17.93 13.39
CA THR A 46 -5.00 -16.70 12.66
C THR A 46 -3.78 -15.85 12.32
N ALA A 47 -2.65 -16.02 13.02
CA ALA A 47 -1.42 -15.26 12.80
C ALA A 47 -0.92 -15.29 11.35
N HIS A 48 -1.08 -16.44 10.66
CA HIS A 48 -0.68 -16.61 9.26
C HIS A 48 -1.52 -15.78 8.27
N LYS A 49 -2.72 -15.33 8.68
CA LYS A 49 -3.61 -14.49 7.85
C LYS A 49 -3.09 -13.05 7.72
N LEU A 50 -2.26 -12.59 8.67
CA LEU A 50 -1.60 -11.30 8.57
C LEU A 50 -0.27 -11.43 7.82
N GLN A 51 -0.32 -11.12 6.52
CA GLN A 51 0.85 -11.16 5.65
C GLN A 51 1.41 -9.75 5.42
N LEU A 52 2.71 -9.61 5.60
CA LEU A 52 3.43 -8.35 5.40
C LEU A 52 4.41 -8.53 4.25
N ARG A 53 4.43 -7.57 3.33
CA ARG A 53 5.33 -7.58 2.19
C ARG A 53 5.79 -6.18 1.83
N THR A 54 6.98 -6.07 1.25
CA THR A 54 7.49 -4.85 0.61
C THR A 54 7.43 -4.96 -0.91
N TYR A 55 7.01 -3.88 -1.57
CA TYR A 55 7.03 -3.76 -3.02
C TYR A 55 8.07 -2.72 -3.47
N HIS A 56 8.54 -2.85 -4.70
CA HIS A 56 9.59 -2.00 -5.28
C HIS A 56 9.10 -1.35 -6.58
N ALA A 57 8.15 -0.43 -6.46
CA ALA A 57 7.52 0.29 -7.58
C ALA A 57 7.06 1.68 -7.14
N PRO A 58 6.92 2.66 -8.04
CA PRO A 58 6.55 4.05 -7.72
C PRO A 58 5.02 4.22 -7.60
N LEU A 59 4.33 3.35 -6.85
CA LEU A 59 2.88 3.47 -6.66
C LEU A 59 2.56 4.67 -5.76
N ARG A 60 1.76 5.61 -6.27
CA ARG A 60 1.34 6.84 -5.57
C ARG A 60 -0.14 6.79 -5.20
N PHE A 61 -0.56 5.66 -4.66
CA PHE A 61 -1.91 5.46 -4.13
C PHE A 61 -1.90 4.35 -3.09
N HIS A 62 -2.87 4.42 -2.18
CA HIS A 62 -3.23 3.33 -1.29
C HIS A 62 -4.43 2.60 -1.88
N ILE A 63 -4.33 1.27 -1.97
CA ILE A 63 -5.43 0.40 -2.40
C ILE A 63 -5.82 -0.48 -1.21
N THR A 64 -7.11 -0.50 -0.88
CA THR A 64 -7.70 -1.44 0.07
C THR A 64 -8.82 -2.18 -0.62
N ILE A 65 -8.72 -3.50 -0.71
CA ILE A 65 -9.76 -4.37 -1.27
C ILE A 65 -10.41 -5.10 -0.11
N ILE A 66 -11.74 -5.07 -0.07
CA ILE A 66 -12.56 -5.70 0.96
C ILE A 66 -13.47 -6.70 0.25
N ASP A 67 -13.39 -7.96 0.67
CA ASP A 67 -14.23 -9.08 0.20
C ASP A 67 -14.37 -9.16 -1.32
N GLU A 68 -13.30 -8.83 -2.06
CA GLU A 68 -13.24 -8.81 -3.53
C GLU A 68 -14.42 -8.05 -4.21
N SER A 69 -15.06 -7.13 -3.49
CA SER A 69 -16.30 -6.48 -3.95
C SER A 69 -16.36 -4.99 -3.69
N VAL A 70 -15.46 -4.46 -2.85
CA VAL A 70 -15.27 -3.03 -2.63
C VAL A 70 -13.79 -2.71 -2.64
N ALA A 71 -13.39 -1.70 -3.41
CA ALA A 71 -12.04 -1.14 -3.35
C ALA A 71 -12.10 0.33 -2.92
N ILE A 72 -11.25 0.68 -1.95
CA ILE A 72 -10.98 2.07 -1.56
C ILE A 72 -9.61 2.45 -2.11
N VAL A 73 -9.59 3.45 -2.98
CA VAL A 73 -8.36 3.92 -3.63
C VAL A 73 -8.12 5.37 -3.26
N GLN A 74 -7.07 5.62 -2.49
CA GLN A 74 -6.66 6.97 -2.09
C GLN A 74 -5.39 7.34 -2.84
N PHE A 75 -5.46 8.33 -3.72
CA PHE A 75 -4.28 8.85 -4.40
C PHE A 75 -3.39 9.63 -3.43
N TYR A 76 -2.09 9.60 -3.70
CA TYR A 76 -1.10 10.39 -3.01
C TYR A 76 -0.64 11.53 -3.92
N LEU A 77 -1.05 12.75 -3.59
CA LEU A 77 -0.65 13.97 -4.29
C LEU A 77 0.17 14.83 -3.32
N PRO A 78 1.48 15.08 -3.59
CA PRO A 78 2.37 15.77 -2.63
C PRO A 78 1.86 17.13 -2.13
N ALA A 79 1.17 17.88 -3.00
CA ALA A 79 0.66 19.22 -2.70
C ALA A 79 -0.88 19.30 -2.55
N SER A 80 -1.58 18.17 -2.62
CA SER A 80 -3.05 18.13 -2.61
C SER A 80 -3.55 17.22 -1.49
N ARG A 81 -4.47 17.74 -0.67
CA ARG A 81 -5.08 17.01 0.44
C ARG A 81 -6.59 17.25 0.45
N GLY A 82 -7.35 16.33 1.05
CA GLY A 82 -8.79 16.49 1.18
C GLY A 82 -9.51 16.45 -0.16
N THR A 83 -10.31 17.49 -0.46
CA THR A 83 -11.11 17.57 -1.70
C THR A 83 -10.28 17.49 -2.98
N GLU A 84 -9.03 17.94 -2.92
CA GLU A 84 -8.10 17.96 -4.06
C GLU A 84 -7.44 16.60 -4.34
N SER A 85 -7.66 15.60 -3.48
CA SER A 85 -7.20 14.22 -3.65
C SER A 85 -8.24 13.26 -3.08
N PRO A 86 -9.39 13.07 -3.75
CA PRO A 86 -10.47 12.27 -3.21
C PRO A 86 -10.09 10.79 -3.12
N ALA A 87 -10.58 10.14 -2.05
CA ALA A 87 -10.67 8.69 -2.02
C ALA A 87 -11.79 8.24 -2.97
N LEU A 88 -11.49 7.27 -3.84
CA LEU A 88 -12.50 6.61 -4.64
C LEU A 88 -13.01 5.37 -3.90
N VAL A 89 -14.34 5.20 -3.89
CA VAL A 89 -14.99 3.95 -3.46
C VAL A 89 -15.54 3.26 -4.70
N LEU A 90 -14.97 2.12 -5.03
CA LEU A 90 -15.22 1.39 -6.27
C LEU A 90 -15.90 0.06 -5.97
N ARG A 91 -16.79 -0.35 -6.88
CA ARG A 91 -17.40 -1.68 -6.91
C ARG A 91 -17.23 -2.28 -8.30
N PRO A 92 -17.05 -3.61 -8.43
CA PRO A 92 -16.98 -4.25 -9.74
C PRO A 92 -18.30 -4.03 -10.48
N THR A 93 -18.21 -3.83 -11.79
CA THR A 93 -19.39 -3.82 -12.66
C THR A 93 -19.53 -5.21 -13.30
N THR A 94 -20.67 -5.48 -13.91
CA THR A 94 -20.88 -6.74 -14.63
C THR A 94 -20.20 -6.77 -16.00
N THR A 95 -19.71 -5.62 -16.49
CA THR A 95 -19.20 -5.46 -17.85
C THR A 95 -17.89 -4.65 -17.83
N PRO A 96 -16.73 -5.30 -18.00
CA PRO A 96 -15.44 -4.65 -18.12
C PRO A 96 -15.35 -3.76 -19.39
N PRO A 97 -14.44 -2.76 -19.41
CA PRO A 97 -13.48 -2.41 -18.36
C PRO A 97 -14.11 -1.60 -17.22
N ASP A 98 -13.68 -1.86 -15.98
CA ASP A 98 -14.11 -1.12 -14.79
C ASP A 98 -12.92 -0.77 -13.88
N LEU A 99 -13.07 0.30 -13.11
CA LEU A 99 -11.98 0.80 -12.26
C LEU A 99 -11.65 -0.14 -11.10
N PHE A 100 -12.61 -0.90 -10.59
CA PHE A 100 -12.34 -1.85 -9.52
C PHE A 100 -11.37 -2.93 -10.03
N SER A 101 -11.68 -3.54 -11.17
CA SER A 101 -10.88 -4.59 -11.80
C SER A 101 -9.48 -4.10 -12.16
N GLU A 102 -9.34 -2.84 -12.61
CA GLU A 102 -8.05 -2.23 -12.89
C GLU A 102 -7.19 -2.09 -11.63
N PHE A 103 -7.72 -1.48 -10.56
CA PHE A 103 -6.96 -1.31 -9.32
C PHE A 103 -6.72 -2.63 -8.59
N ALA A 104 -7.61 -3.61 -8.71
CA ALA A 104 -7.39 -4.96 -8.22
C ALA A 104 -6.21 -5.62 -8.94
N THR A 105 -6.13 -5.50 -10.27
CA THR A 105 -5.00 -6.02 -11.06
C THR A 105 -3.69 -5.38 -10.62
N VAL A 106 -3.65 -4.05 -10.47
CA VAL A 106 -2.46 -3.34 -9.97
C VAL A 106 -2.03 -3.86 -8.59
N PHE A 107 -2.98 -4.09 -7.68
CA PHE A 107 -2.68 -4.65 -6.36
C PHE A 107 -2.10 -6.07 -6.47
N HIS A 108 -2.70 -6.95 -7.28
CA HIS A 108 -2.26 -8.33 -7.44
C HIS A 108 -0.89 -8.43 -8.11
N ASP A 109 -0.61 -7.62 -9.11
CA ASP A 109 0.68 -7.58 -9.78
C ASP A 109 1.79 -7.10 -8.84
N ALA A 110 1.51 -6.05 -8.06
CA ALA A 110 2.41 -5.57 -7.02
C ALA A 110 2.63 -6.65 -5.94
N TRP A 111 1.56 -7.34 -5.52
CA TRP A 111 1.63 -8.40 -4.53
C TRP A 111 2.45 -9.61 -4.99
N ALA A 112 2.28 -10.02 -6.26
CA ALA A 112 2.95 -11.17 -6.85
C ALA A 112 4.48 -11.01 -6.89
N THR A 113 4.96 -9.79 -7.05
CA THR A 113 6.39 -9.45 -7.09
C THR A 113 6.96 -8.96 -5.76
N ALA A 114 6.09 -8.72 -4.76
CA ALA A 114 6.47 -8.22 -3.45
C ALA A 114 7.21 -9.28 -2.61
N LYS A 115 8.14 -8.82 -1.78
CA LYS A 115 8.97 -9.66 -0.89
C LYS A 115 8.34 -9.74 0.50
N GLU A 116 8.29 -10.92 1.08
CA GLU A 116 7.85 -11.10 2.47
C GLU A 116 8.85 -10.48 3.46
N VAL A 117 8.33 -9.94 4.57
CA VAL A 117 9.12 -9.31 5.64
C VAL A 117 8.89 -9.91 7.02
#